data_AF-A0A2N2KIQ9-F1
#
_entry.id   AF-A0A2N2KIQ9-F1
#
_cell.length_a   1.000
_cell.length_b   1.000
_cell.length_c   1.000
_cell.angle_alpha   90.00
_cell.angle_beta   90.00
_cell.angle_gamma   90.00
#
_symmetry.space_group_name_H-M   'P 1'
#
loop_
_entity.id
_entity.type
_entity.pdbx_description
1 polymer ?
#
loop_
_entity_poly.entity_id
_entity_poly.type
_entity_poly.pdbx_seq_one_letter_code
_entity_poly.pdbx_strand_id
1 'polypeptide(L)' 'MTKFEKSLLLVLTEEIILQLRSRIAEIEELHPRESALGIATFQERLWRIEELLNAVKKDSDLSL' A
#
# COMPACT_ATOMS: atom_id res chain seq x y z
N MET A 1 -0.36 9.01 -20.71
CA MET A 1 0.61 8.84 -19.63
C MET A 1 1.85 8.16 -20.20
N THR A 2 3.01 8.81 -20.10
CA THR A 2 4.29 8.29 -20.58
C THR A 2 4.78 7.11 -19.73
N LYS A 3 5.77 6.37 -20.25
CA LYS A 3 6.42 5.29 -19.47
C LYS A 3 7.01 5.82 -18.16
N PHE A 4 7.62 7.00 -18.18
CA PHE A 4 8.22 7.61 -17.00
C PHE A 4 7.18 8.06 -15.97
N GLU A 5 6.06 8.63 -16.41
CA GLU A 5 4.95 8.99 -15.50
C GLU A 5 4.37 7.74 -14.82
N LYS A 6 4.19 6.64 -15.57
CA LYS A 6 3.78 5.33 -15.01
C LYS A 6 4.77 4.82 -13.97
N SER A 7 6.06 4.80 -14.29
CA SER A 7 7.11 4.36 -13.37
C SER A 7 7.18 5.23 -12.11
N LEU A 8 7.05 6.55 -12.24
CA LEU A 8 7.05 7.47 -11.11
C LEU A 8 5.87 7.18 -10.17
N LEU A 9 4.65 7.01 -10.72
CA LEU A 9 3.47 6.69 -9.93
C LEU A 9 3.58 5.33 -9.23
N LEU A 10 4.18 4.33 -9.86
CA LEU A 10 4.47 3.03 -9.25
C LEU A 10 5.40 3.18 -8.05
N VAL A 11 6.54 3.86 -8.21
CA VAL A 11 7.51 4.07 -7.13
C VAL A 11 6.89 4.88 -5.98
N LEU A 12 6.13 5.93 -6.28
CA LEU A 12 5.44 6.71 -5.26
C LEU A 12 4.41 5.89 -4.49
N THR A 13 3.68 5.01 -5.18
CA THR A 13 2.69 4.13 -4.54
C THR A 13 3.36 3.12 -3.63
N GLU A 14 4.50 2.54 -4.03
CA GLU A 14 5.30 1.64 -3.20
C GLU A 14 5.80 2.32 -1.93
N GLU A 15 6.32 3.55 -2.04
CA GLU A 15 6.80 4.33 -0.90
C GLU A 15 5.66 4.65 0.07
N ILE A 16 4.48 5.03 -0.43
CA ILE A 16 3.30 5.29 0.41
C ILE A 16 2.86 4.02 1.15
N ILE A 17 2.84 2.86 0.47
CA ILE A 17 2.51 1.57 1.11
C ILE A 17 3.49 1.27 2.23
N LEU A 18 4.79 1.47 2.01
CA LEU A 18 5.82 1.25 3.03
C LEU A 18 5.58 2.13 4.26
N GLN A 19 5.31 3.42 4.06
CA GLN A 19 5.02 4.35 5.14
C GLN A 19 3.75 3.96 5.91
N LEU A 20 2.69 3.53 5.22
CA LEU A 20 1.45 3.08 5.85
C LEU A 20 1.66 1.82 6.70
N ARG A 21 2.46 0.86 6.23
CA ARG A 21 2.83 -0.33 7.00
C ARG A 21 3.55 0.03 8.29
N SER A 22 4.54 0.92 8.21
CA SER A 22 5.28 1.39 9.39
C SER A 22 4.35 2.06 10.40
N ARG A 23 3.41 2.90 9.93
CA ARG A 23 2.43 3.55 10.82
C ARG A 23 1.48 2.57 11.49
N ILE A 24 1.02 1.55 10.79
CA ILE A 24 0.17 0.51 11.39
C ILE A 24 0.93 -0.24 12.47
N ALA A 25 2.19 -0.63 12.21
CA ALA A 25 3.03 -1.30 13.19
C ALA A 25 3.28 -0.44 14.45
N GLU A 26 3.55 0.86 14.27
CA GLU A 26 3.69 1.81 15.39
C GLU A 26 2.40 1.91 16.23
N ILE A 27 1.23 1.95 15.58
CA ILE A 27 -0.07 2.04 16.27
C ILE A 27 -0.38 0.74 17.03
N GLU A 28 -0.08 -0.42 16.43
CA GLU A 28 -0.24 -1.74 17.05
C GLU A 28 0.62 -1.89 18.31
N GLU A 29 1.85 -1.40 18.28
CA GLU A 29 2.77 -1.42 19.42
C GLU A 29 2.27 -0.52 20.57
N LEU A 30 1.73 0.66 20.26
CA LEU A 30 1.31 1.65 21.26
C LEU A 30 -0.08 1.38 21.88
N HIS A 31 -1.04 0.84 21.12
CA HIS A 31 -2.44 0.72 21.56
C HIS A 31 -3.10 -0.63 21.19
N PRO A 32 -2.64 -1.76 21.74
CA PRO A 32 -3.05 -3.09 21.29
C PRO A 32 -4.53 -3.46 21.52
N ARG A 33 -5.28 -2.74 22.37
CA ARG A 33 -6.68 -3.09 22.72
C ARG A 33 -7.73 -2.05 22.33
N GLU A 34 -7.40 -0.77 22.35
CA GLU A 34 -8.37 0.31 22.06
C GLU A 34 -8.53 0.56 20.55
N SER A 35 -7.55 0.11 19.75
CA SER A 35 -7.49 0.40 18.32
C SER A 35 -7.79 -0.80 17.42
N ALA A 36 -8.13 -1.99 17.94
CA ALA A 36 -8.19 -3.23 17.16
C ALA A 36 -9.12 -3.16 15.92
N LEU A 37 -10.31 -2.59 16.05
CA LEU A 37 -11.24 -2.41 14.91
C LEU A 37 -10.74 -1.37 13.90
N GLY A 38 -10.15 -0.28 14.40
CA GLY A 38 -9.57 0.76 13.56
C GLY A 38 -8.38 0.22 12.77
N ILE A 39 -7.45 -0.46 13.44
CA ILE A 39 -6.29 -1.14 12.86
C ILE A 39 -6.74 -2.14 11.80
N ALA A 40 -7.71 -3.01 12.10
CA ALA A 40 -8.22 -3.98 11.13
C ALA A 40 -8.79 -3.31 9.88
N THR A 41 -9.54 -2.21 10.05
CA THR A 41 -10.06 -1.42 8.91
C THR A 41 -8.94 -0.77 8.09
N PHE A 42 -7.89 -0.27 8.74
CA PHE A 42 -6.72 0.31 8.06
C PHE A 42 -5.91 -0.76 7.32
N GLN A 43 -5.70 -1.92 7.93
CA GLN A 43 -5.05 -3.07 7.30
C GLN A 43 -5.81 -3.55 6.06
N GLU A 44 -7.15 -3.65 6.13
CA GLU A 44 -7.96 -4.03 4.96
C GLU A 44 -7.80 -3.03 3.81
N ARG A 45 -7.82 -1.72 4.11
CA ARG A 45 -7.63 -0.68 3.09
C ARG A 45 -6.24 -0.74 2.47
N LEU A 46 -5.21 -0.93 3.30
CA LEU A 46 -3.84 -1.08 2.84
C LEU A 46 -3.70 -2.31 1.92
N TRP A 47 -4.29 -3.44 2.32
CA TRP A 47 -4.31 -4.65 1.52
C TRP A 47 -4.94 -4.43 0.13
N ARG A 48 -6.08 -3.73 0.04
CA ARG A 48 -6.70 -3.40 -1.25
C ARG A 48 -5.79 -2.53 -2.14
N ILE A 49 -5.05 -1.59 -1.57
CA ILE A 49 -4.09 -0.75 -2.31
C ILE A 49 -2.94 -1.62 -2.85
N GLU A 50 -2.46 -2.57 -2.06
CA GLU A 50 -1.42 -3.52 -2.47
C GLU A 50 -1.89 -4.46 -3.59
N GLU A 51 -3.13 -4.94 -3.52
CA GLU A 51 -3.74 -5.72 -4.60
C GLU A 51 -3.82 -4.93 -5.91
N LEU A 52 -4.26 -3.67 -5.84
CA LEU A 52 -4.30 -2.78 -7.00
C LEU A 52 -2.91 -2.52 -7.58
N LEU A 53 -1.91 -2.24 -6.73
CA LEU A 53 -0.53 -2.07 -7.16
C LEU A 53 -0.02 -3.33 -7.89
N ASN A 54 -0.28 -4.51 -7.31
CA ASN A 54 0.11 -5.79 -7.91
C ASN A 54 -0.59 -6.04 -9.24
N ALA A 55 -1.86 -5.68 -9.38
CA ALA A 55 -2.57 -5.76 -10.65
C ALA A 55 -1.94 -4.86 -11.72
N VAL A 56 -1.62 -3.61 -11.36
CA VAL A 56 -0.96 -2.65 -12.27
C VAL A 56 0.43 -3.15 -12.69
N LYS A 57 1.21 -3.71 -11.75
CA LYS A 57 2.53 -4.30 -12.05
C LYS A 57 2.44 -5.45 -13.05
N LYS A 58 1.49 -6.37 -12.84
CA LYS A 58 1.27 -7.51 -13.74
C LYS A 58 0.84 -7.08 -15.15
N ASP A 59 0.01 -6.05 -15.26
CA ASP A 59 -0.38 -5.48 -16.56
C ASP A 59 0.81 -4.77 -17.24
N SER A 60 1.68 -4.11 -16.46
CA SER A 60 2.91 -3.51 -16.99
C SER A 60 3.97 -4.53 -17.43
N ASP A 61 4.03 -5.70 -16.80
CA ASP A 61 4.95 -6.79 -17.18
C ASP A 61 4.47 -7.53 -18.45
N LEU A 62 3.16 -7.55 -18.71
CA LEU A 62 2.55 -8.13 -19.91
C LEU A 62 2.65 -7.22 -21.15
N SER A 63 3.09 -5.98 -20.98
CA SER A 63 3.23 -4.99 -22.06
C SER A 63 4.66 -4.81 -22.58
N LEU A 64 5.51 -5.83 -22.38
CA LEU A 64 6.86 -5.96 -22.95
C LEU A 64 6.88 -6.88 -24.18
#